data_AF-A0AAV5S955-F1
#
_entry.id   AF-A0AAV5S955-F1
#
_cell.length_a   1.000
_cell.length_b   1.000
_cell.length_c   1.000
_cell.angle_alpha   90.00
_cell.angle_beta   90.00
_cell.angle_gamma   90.00
#
_symmetry.space_group_name_H-M   'P 1'
#
loop_
_entity.id
_entity.type
_entity.pdbx_description
1 polymer ?
#
loop_
_entity_poly.entity_id
_entity_poly.type
_entity_poly.pdbx_seq_one_letter_code
_entity_poly.pdbx_strand_id
1 'polypeptide(L)'
;CFSGLQALKNHLDDIEARLPFQCEHCDRRFSQKYLLTQHSKIHLSDDDPGKKEFECDICGKILSRLEALEAHKITHLDDNDPEQATIKGPFKCEECGKTFRSEKNLDNHMRMHTGNYPFICDSCGKGFSENNLLLLHEKIHLDENDPVLAEVNVHSSARNVMGHSELQ
;
A
#
# COMPACT_ATOMS: atom_id res chain seq x y z
N CYS A 1 52.27 4.64 2.55
CA CYS A 1 51.01 3.89 2.42
C CYS A 1 49.84 4.87 2.28
N PHE A 2 49.52 5.30 1.06
CA PHE A 2 48.45 6.29 0.76
C PHE A 2 47.21 5.66 0.09
N SER A 3 47.20 4.33 -0.06
CA SER A 3 46.19 3.60 -0.85
C SER A 3 44.79 3.59 -0.23
N GLY A 4 44.67 3.54 1.10
CA GLY A 4 43.37 3.46 1.78
C GLY A 4 42.55 4.76 1.74
N LEU A 5 43.19 5.91 1.98
CA LEU A 5 42.52 7.22 1.93
C LEU A 5 42.12 7.63 0.51
N GLN A 6 42.95 7.30 -0.49
CA GLN A 6 42.63 7.57 -1.89
C GLN A 6 41.47 6.70 -2.38
N ALA A 7 41.40 5.42 -1.98
CA ALA A 7 40.29 4.54 -2.31
C ALA A 7 38.97 4.99 -1.69
N LEU A 8 38.99 5.45 -0.43
CA LEU A 8 37.82 6.01 0.24
C LEU A 8 37.34 7.30 -0.44
N LYS A 9 38.27 8.20 -0.81
CA LYS A 9 37.94 9.43 -1.54
C LYS A 9 37.28 9.11 -2.89
N ASN A 10 37.86 8.19 -3.67
CA ASN A 10 37.29 7.77 -4.95
C ASN A 10 35.90 7.11 -4.79
N HIS A 11 35.69 6.33 -3.71
CA HIS A 11 34.39 5.73 -3.40
C HIS A 11 33.34 6.78 -3.04
N LEU A 12 33.71 7.78 -2.25
CA LEU A 12 32.85 8.92 -1.93
C LEU A 12 32.52 9.70 -3.19
N ASP A 13 33.51 10.04 -4.02
CA ASP A 13 33.33 10.74 -5.31
C ASP A 13 32.38 9.96 -6.26
N ASP A 14 32.43 8.62 -6.27
CA ASP A 14 31.53 7.75 -7.05
C ASP A 14 30.10 7.74 -6.50
N ILE A 15 29.92 7.79 -5.17
CA ILE A 15 28.60 7.97 -4.53
C ILE A 15 28.04 9.36 -4.85
N GLU A 16 28.88 10.39 -4.79
CA GLU A 16 28.49 11.76 -5.13
C GLU A 16 28.06 11.89 -6.60
N ALA A 17 28.77 11.23 -7.51
CA ALA A 17 28.43 11.17 -8.94
C ALA A 17 27.12 10.41 -9.21
N ARG A 18 26.80 9.40 -8.39
CA ARG A 18 25.53 8.65 -8.48
C ARG A 18 24.34 9.39 -7.87
N LEU A 19 24.58 10.35 -6.98
CA LEU A 19 23.57 11.16 -6.32
C LEU A 19 23.83 12.68 -6.52
N PRO A 20 23.82 13.16 -7.78
CA PRO A 20 24.23 14.53 -8.08
C PRO A 20 23.23 15.59 -7.62
N PHE A 21 22.00 15.22 -7.28
CA PHE A 21 20.95 16.17 -6.91
C PHE A 21 20.77 16.22 -5.38
N GLN A 22 21.25 17.28 -4.73
CA GLN A 22 21.11 17.50 -3.28
C GLN A 22 19.89 18.36 -2.94
N CYS A 23 19.21 18.05 -1.84
CA CYS A 23 18.16 18.91 -1.31
C CYS A 23 18.73 20.17 -0.65
N GLU A 24 18.08 21.31 -0.87
CA GLU A 24 18.52 22.60 -0.30
C GLU A 24 18.07 22.77 1.17
N HIS A 25 17.12 21.95 1.62
CA HIS A 25 16.54 22.04 2.96
C HIS A 25 17.03 20.92 3.91
N CYS A 26 17.75 19.91 3.38
CA CYS A 26 18.34 18.82 4.18
C CYS A 26 19.48 18.12 3.44
N ASP A 27 20.26 17.28 4.13
CA ASP A 27 21.44 16.60 3.55
C ASP A 27 21.12 15.44 2.60
N ARG A 28 19.85 15.23 2.21
CA ARG A 28 19.49 14.13 1.31
C ARG A 28 19.94 14.41 -0.11
N ARG A 29 20.48 13.37 -0.77
CA ARG A 29 20.91 13.38 -2.16
C ARG A 29 20.15 12.35 -2.98
N PHE A 30 19.95 12.64 -4.26
CA PHE A 30 19.11 11.90 -5.18
C PHE A 30 19.83 11.64 -6.50
N SER A 31 19.54 10.49 -7.10
CA SER A 31 20.09 10.09 -8.40
C SER A 31 19.42 10.80 -9.57
N GLN A 32 18.21 11.31 -9.37
CA GLN A 32 17.42 11.97 -10.41
C GLN A 32 16.78 13.26 -9.89
N LYS A 33 16.74 14.29 -10.73
CA LYS A 33 16.10 15.58 -10.41
C LYS A 33 14.62 15.43 -10.04
N TYR A 34 13.89 14.52 -10.71
CA TYR A 34 12.49 14.22 -10.40
C TYR A 34 12.30 13.76 -8.95
N LEU A 35 13.18 12.89 -8.45
CA LEU A 35 13.10 12.39 -7.07
C LEU A 35 13.39 13.48 -6.04
N LEU A 36 14.36 14.36 -6.33
CA LEU A 36 14.58 15.56 -5.54
C LEU A 36 13.33 16.45 -5.52
N THR A 37 12.72 16.71 -6.68
CA THR A 37 11.49 17.51 -6.76
C THR A 37 10.33 16.90 -5.99
N GLN A 38 10.16 15.57 -6.01
CA GLN A 38 9.13 14.92 -5.18
C GLN A 38 9.47 15.01 -3.70
N HIS A 39 10.75 14.87 -3.33
CA HIS A 39 11.20 15.00 -1.96
C HIS A 39 11.00 16.41 -1.43
N SER A 40 11.30 17.47 -2.19
CA SER A 40 11.16 18.86 -1.74
C SER A 40 9.75 19.21 -1.28
N LYS A 41 8.73 18.48 -1.74
CA LYS A 41 7.34 18.64 -1.29
C LYS A 41 7.14 18.37 0.20
N ILE A 42 8.04 17.61 0.85
CA ILE A 42 7.95 17.38 2.30
C ILE A 42 8.34 18.62 3.11
N HIS A 43 9.07 19.55 2.51
CA HIS A 43 9.51 20.80 3.14
C HIS A 43 8.53 21.95 2.89
N LEU A 44 7.47 21.71 2.11
CA LEU A 44 6.37 22.65 1.93
C LEU A 44 5.44 22.55 3.14
N SER A 45 5.03 23.70 3.67
CA SER A 45 4.04 23.78 4.77
C SER A 45 2.68 23.26 4.33
N ASP A 46 1.86 22.80 5.28
CA ASP A 46 0.50 22.35 4.98
C ASP A 46 -0.39 23.47 4.41
N ASP A 47 -0.06 24.73 4.67
CA ASP A 47 -0.73 25.92 4.12
C ASP A 47 -0.16 26.41 2.75
N ASP A 48 0.71 25.63 2.08
CA ASP A 48 1.31 26.05 0.80
C ASP A 48 0.32 25.91 -0.39
N PRO A 49 -0.05 27.00 -1.09
CA PRO A 49 -1.00 26.96 -2.20
C PRO A 49 -0.49 26.21 -3.45
N GLY A 50 0.77 25.77 -3.48
CA GLY A 50 1.33 24.88 -4.50
C GLY A 50 1.03 23.39 -4.28
N LYS A 51 0.59 23.00 -3.07
CA LYS A 51 0.11 21.64 -2.77
C LYS A 51 -1.34 21.54 -3.22
N LYS A 52 -1.56 20.99 -4.43
CA LYS A 52 -2.93 20.72 -4.89
C LYS A 52 -3.52 19.59 -4.04
N GLU A 53 -4.27 19.98 -3.03
CA GLU A 53 -5.06 19.07 -2.21
C GLU A 53 -6.44 18.86 -2.84
N PHE A 54 -6.98 17.66 -2.65
CA PHE A 54 -8.21 17.20 -3.30
C PHE A 54 -9.22 16.86 -2.20
N GLU A 55 -10.14 17.78 -1.95
CA GLU A 55 -11.20 17.59 -0.97
C GLU A 55 -12.37 16.79 -1.56
N CYS A 56 -12.87 15.82 -0.80
CA CYS A 56 -14.10 15.13 -1.13
C CYS A 56 -15.31 16.01 -0.80
N ASP A 57 -16.05 16.37 -1.82
CA ASP A 57 -17.33 17.09 -1.76
C ASP A 57 -18.43 16.38 -0.95
N ILE A 58 -18.33 15.06 -0.77
CA ILE A 58 -19.33 14.28 -0.04
C ILE A 58 -19.08 14.30 1.47
N CYS A 59 -17.82 14.22 1.91
CA CYS A 59 -17.48 14.05 3.33
C CYS A 59 -16.40 15.00 3.87
N GLY A 60 -15.89 15.92 3.05
CA GLY A 60 -14.84 16.88 3.41
C GLY A 60 -13.44 16.27 3.56
N LYS A 61 -13.24 15.00 3.20
CA LYS A 61 -11.93 14.34 3.35
C LYS A 61 -10.92 14.92 2.37
N ILE A 62 -9.82 15.45 2.91
CA ILE A 62 -8.71 16.00 2.12
C ILE A 62 -7.73 14.88 1.75
N LEU A 63 -7.41 14.79 0.45
CA LEU A 63 -6.51 13.79 -0.11
C LEU A 63 -5.39 14.46 -0.90
N SER A 64 -4.20 13.88 -0.88
CA SER A 64 -3.00 14.45 -1.51
C SER A 64 -2.90 14.19 -3.02
N ARG A 65 -3.82 13.39 -3.60
CA ARG A 65 -3.81 13.00 -5.03
C ARG A 65 -5.23 12.91 -5.59
N LEU A 66 -5.43 13.37 -6.83
CA LEU A 66 -6.72 13.30 -7.54
C LEU A 66 -7.23 11.86 -7.68
N GLU A 67 -6.36 10.96 -8.12
CA GLU A 67 -6.68 9.52 -8.27
C GLU A 67 -7.16 8.90 -6.95
N ALA A 68 -6.61 9.35 -5.82
CA ALA A 68 -7.02 8.88 -4.50
C ALA A 68 -8.39 9.46 -4.09
N LEU A 69 -8.73 10.67 -4.55
CA LEU A 69 -10.06 11.25 -4.39
C LEU A 69 -11.10 10.53 -5.26
N GLU A 70 -10.82 10.30 -6.54
CA GLU A 70 -11.73 9.57 -7.45
C GLU A 70 -12.03 8.16 -6.91
N ALA A 71 -10.97 7.47 -6.49
CA ALA A 71 -11.03 6.25 -5.73
C ALA A 71 -11.90 6.30 -4.47
N HIS A 72 -11.75 7.36 -3.68
CA HIS A 72 -12.48 7.52 -2.43
C HIS A 72 -13.97 7.82 -2.69
N LYS A 73 -14.30 8.57 -3.74
CA LYS A 73 -15.71 8.85 -4.10
C LYS A 73 -16.52 7.58 -4.32
N ILE A 74 -15.88 6.52 -4.79
CA ILE A 74 -16.48 5.20 -4.97
C ILE A 74 -16.94 4.57 -3.65
N THR A 75 -16.32 4.90 -2.51
CA THR A 75 -16.74 4.35 -1.20
C THR A 75 -18.04 4.94 -0.70
N HIS A 76 -18.50 6.05 -1.30
CA HIS A 76 -19.80 6.66 -1.01
C HIS A 76 -20.92 6.09 -1.90
N LEU A 77 -20.59 5.21 -2.85
CA LEU A 77 -21.56 4.55 -3.72
C LEU A 77 -22.08 3.26 -3.06
N ASP A 78 -23.40 3.05 -3.10
CA ASP A 78 -24.05 1.85 -2.58
C ASP A 78 -23.55 0.59 -3.31
N ASP A 79 -23.28 -0.47 -2.57
CA ASP A 79 -22.79 -1.76 -3.08
C ASP A 79 -23.89 -2.53 -3.87
N ASN A 80 -25.15 -2.07 -3.85
CA ASN A 80 -26.30 -2.74 -4.44
C ASN A 80 -26.74 -2.22 -5.84
N ASP A 81 -26.02 -1.24 -6.41
CA ASP A 81 -26.35 -0.69 -7.75
C ASP A 81 -25.57 -1.41 -8.88
N PRO A 82 -26.22 -2.16 -9.78
CA PRO A 82 -25.56 -2.90 -10.85
C PRO A 82 -25.02 -2.03 -12.00
N GLU A 83 -25.46 -0.77 -12.11
CA GLU A 83 -25.11 0.12 -13.23
C GLU A 83 -23.72 0.74 -13.07
N GLN A 84 -23.18 0.76 -11.84
CA GLN A 84 -21.89 1.40 -11.52
C GLN A 84 -20.73 0.43 -11.25
N ALA A 85 -20.93 -0.87 -11.51
CA ALA A 85 -19.88 -1.89 -11.42
C ALA A 85 -18.62 -1.55 -12.26
N THR A 86 -18.79 -0.74 -13.31
CA THR A 86 -17.72 -0.26 -14.20
C THR A 86 -16.75 0.71 -13.51
N ILE A 87 -17.15 1.40 -12.44
CA ILE A 87 -16.32 2.43 -11.77
C ILE A 87 -15.43 1.83 -10.67
N LYS A 88 -15.85 0.73 -10.02
CA LYS A 88 -15.09 0.10 -8.91
C LYS A 88 -13.77 -0.57 -9.32
N GLY A 89 -13.59 -0.81 -10.62
CA GLY A 89 -12.37 -1.31 -11.21
C GLY A 89 -12.67 -2.36 -12.28
N PRO A 90 -11.93 -2.38 -13.41
CA PRO A 90 -12.31 -3.19 -14.58
C PRO A 90 -12.15 -4.69 -14.36
N PHE A 91 -11.58 -5.12 -13.23
CA PHE A 91 -11.26 -6.52 -12.95
C PHE A 91 -12.28 -7.08 -11.95
N LYS A 92 -13.21 -7.91 -12.43
CA LYS A 92 -14.26 -8.54 -11.63
C LYS A 92 -13.87 -9.98 -11.27
N CYS A 93 -14.14 -10.37 -10.03
CA CYS A 93 -14.14 -11.76 -9.60
C CYS A 93 -15.45 -12.42 -10.02
N GLU A 94 -15.38 -13.46 -10.84
CA GLU A 94 -16.57 -14.18 -11.29
C GLU A 94 -17.18 -15.08 -10.20
N GLU A 95 -16.39 -15.49 -9.19
CA GLU A 95 -16.87 -16.34 -8.09
C GLU A 95 -17.75 -15.58 -7.09
N CYS A 96 -17.39 -14.33 -6.75
CA CYS A 96 -18.09 -13.55 -5.73
C CYS A 96 -18.58 -12.17 -6.18
N GLY A 97 -18.36 -11.81 -7.45
CA GLY A 97 -18.81 -10.55 -8.04
C GLY A 97 -18.03 -9.30 -7.61
N LYS A 98 -17.04 -9.41 -6.71
CA LYS A 98 -16.22 -8.27 -6.25
C LYS A 98 -15.37 -7.71 -7.38
N THR A 99 -15.23 -6.39 -7.43
CA THR A 99 -14.42 -5.68 -8.43
C THR A 99 -13.16 -5.07 -7.83
N PHE A 100 -12.10 -5.05 -8.62
CA PHE A 100 -10.76 -4.66 -8.23
C PHE A 100 -10.18 -3.67 -9.24
N ARG A 101 -9.34 -2.75 -8.75
CA ARG A 101 -8.73 -1.69 -9.57
C ARG A 101 -7.56 -2.16 -10.41
N SER A 102 -6.99 -3.31 -10.09
CA SER A 102 -5.89 -3.90 -10.84
C SER A 102 -6.05 -5.40 -10.93
N GLU A 103 -5.54 -5.99 -12.00
CA GLU A 103 -5.49 -7.45 -12.20
C GLU A 103 -4.71 -8.13 -11.08
N LYS A 104 -3.60 -7.53 -10.61
CA LYS A 104 -2.83 -8.04 -9.47
C LYS A 104 -3.67 -8.16 -8.20
N ASN A 105 -4.53 -7.18 -7.94
CA ASN A 105 -5.42 -7.22 -6.78
C ASN A 105 -6.48 -8.31 -6.93
N LEU A 106 -7.00 -8.52 -8.14
CA LEU A 106 -7.91 -9.63 -8.43
C LEU A 106 -7.20 -10.98 -8.25
N ASP A 107 -6.00 -11.18 -8.80
CA ASP A 107 -5.22 -12.41 -8.65
C ASP A 107 -4.95 -12.74 -7.17
N ASN A 108 -4.49 -11.76 -6.40
CA ASN A 108 -4.30 -11.91 -4.95
C ASN A 108 -5.60 -12.31 -4.23
N HIS A 109 -6.73 -11.77 -4.66
CA HIS A 109 -8.04 -12.16 -4.13
C HIS A 109 -8.43 -13.59 -4.51
N MET A 110 -8.17 -14.02 -5.76
CA MET A 110 -8.47 -15.37 -6.23
C MET A 110 -7.71 -16.46 -5.47
N ARG A 111 -6.56 -16.12 -4.86
CA ARG A 111 -5.83 -17.04 -3.95
C ARG A 111 -6.67 -17.47 -2.75
N MET A 112 -7.61 -16.65 -2.31
CA MET A 112 -8.53 -17.02 -1.25
C MET A 112 -9.57 -18.04 -1.68
N HIS A 113 -10.02 -17.99 -2.94
CA HIS A 113 -10.96 -18.96 -3.50
C HIS A 113 -10.27 -20.30 -3.77
N THR A 114 -9.05 -20.26 -4.29
CA THR A 114 -8.28 -21.47 -4.63
C THR A 114 -7.55 -22.08 -3.43
N GLY A 115 -7.40 -21.33 -2.33
CA GLY A 115 -6.59 -21.74 -1.18
C GLY A 115 -5.08 -21.81 -1.48
N ASN A 116 -4.64 -21.31 -2.65
CA ASN A 116 -3.25 -21.33 -3.05
C ASN A 116 -2.53 -20.08 -2.52
N TYR A 117 -1.92 -20.22 -1.35
CA TYR A 117 -1.18 -19.15 -0.69
C TYR A 117 0.33 -19.33 -0.89
N PRO A 118 1.01 -18.44 -1.62
CA PRO A 118 2.44 -18.56 -1.89
C PRO A 118 3.33 -18.22 -0.69
N PHE A 119 2.78 -17.55 0.33
CA PHE A 119 3.52 -17.14 1.53
C PHE A 119 2.98 -17.90 2.73
N ILE A 120 3.73 -18.88 3.23
CA ILE A 120 3.32 -19.73 4.36
C ILE A 120 4.17 -19.36 5.57
N CYS A 121 3.53 -19.24 6.73
CA CYS A 121 4.23 -19.09 8.00
C CYS A 121 4.82 -20.43 8.43
N ASP A 122 6.14 -20.48 8.60
CA ASP A 122 6.84 -21.71 9.00
C ASP A 122 6.46 -22.15 10.43
N SER A 123 6.11 -21.21 11.31
CA SER A 123 5.78 -21.50 12.71
C SER A 123 4.41 -22.16 12.90
N CYS A 124 3.42 -21.83 12.07
CA CYS A 124 2.03 -22.30 12.25
C CYS A 124 1.37 -22.87 10.99
N GLY A 125 2.06 -22.84 9.84
CA GLY A 125 1.56 -23.33 8.55
C GLY A 125 0.49 -22.43 7.92
N LYS A 126 0.19 -21.25 8.48
CA LYS A 126 -0.84 -20.35 7.93
C LYS A 126 -0.38 -19.70 6.64
N GLY A 127 -1.22 -19.77 5.61
CA GLY A 127 -0.96 -19.17 4.29
C GLY A 127 -1.50 -17.75 4.14
N PHE A 128 -0.78 -16.94 3.38
CA PHE A 128 -1.08 -15.55 3.06
C PHE A 128 -0.97 -15.29 1.56
N SER A 129 -1.83 -14.41 1.04
CA SER A 129 -1.83 -14.01 -0.37
C SER A 129 -0.68 -13.04 -0.69
N GLU A 130 -0.15 -12.33 0.30
CA GLU A 130 0.92 -11.33 0.16
C GLU A 130 1.97 -11.45 1.26
N ASN A 131 3.23 -11.14 0.92
CA ASN A 131 4.38 -11.28 1.84
C ASN A 131 4.32 -10.32 3.03
N ASN A 132 3.86 -9.09 2.82
CA ASN A 132 3.71 -8.11 3.91
C ASN A 132 2.72 -8.57 4.99
N LEU A 133 1.68 -9.32 4.62
CA LEU A 133 0.72 -9.90 5.55
C LEU A 133 1.34 -11.04 6.37
N LEU A 134 2.18 -11.87 5.74
CA LEU A 134 2.98 -12.87 6.44
C LEU A 134 3.93 -12.21 7.44
N LEU A 135 4.69 -11.19 7.03
CA LEU A 135 5.62 -10.48 7.90
C LEU A 135 4.92 -9.81 9.10
N LEU A 136 3.72 -9.27 8.90
CA LEU A 136 2.91 -8.74 10.00
C LEU A 136 2.44 -9.86 10.92
N HIS A 137 2.00 -10.99 10.36
CA HIS A 137 1.60 -12.16 11.12
C HIS A 137 2.75 -12.74 11.93
N GLU A 138 3.96 -12.86 11.39
CA GLU A 138 5.11 -13.44 12.09
C GLU A 138 5.48 -12.66 13.37
N LYS A 139 5.16 -11.35 13.42
CA LYS A 139 5.35 -10.56 14.64
C LYS A 139 4.50 -11.05 15.81
N ILE A 140 3.36 -11.69 15.56
CA ILE A 140 2.52 -12.24 16.64
C ILE A 140 3.16 -13.46 17.30
N HIS A 141 4.01 -14.20 16.59
CA HIS A 141 4.74 -15.34 17.16
C HIS A 141 5.93 -14.89 18.02
N LEU A 142 6.34 -13.63 17.87
CA LEU A 142 7.45 -13.05 18.62
C LEU A 142 6.99 -12.36 19.91
N ASP A 143 5.69 -12.13 20.09
CA ASP A 143 5.13 -11.39 21.23
C ASP A 143 3.99 -12.19 21.90
N GLU A 144 4.33 -12.94 22.96
CA GLU A 144 3.37 -13.76 23.73
C GLU A 144 2.43 -12.92 24.64
N ASN A 145 2.40 -11.58 24.56
CA ASN A 145 1.70 -10.73 25.54
C ASN A 145 0.73 -9.64 25.02
N ASP A 146 0.33 -9.60 23.75
CA ASP A 146 -0.64 -8.58 23.30
C ASP A 146 -1.88 -9.15 22.55
N PRO A 147 -3.06 -9.26 23.21
CA PRO A 147 -4.29 -9.72 22.59
C PRO A 147 -4.91 -8.75 21.57
N VAL A 148 -4.35 -7.55 21.37
CA VAL A 148 -4.90 -6.53 20.45
C VAL A 148 -4.48 -6.76 18.99
N LEU A 149 -3.41 -7.52 18.73
CA LEU A 149 -2.92 -7.80 17.36
C LEU A 149 -3.56 -9.04 16.69
N ALA A 150 -4.33 -9.84 17.43
CA ALA A 150 -5.02 -11.00 16.86
C ALA A 150 -6.19 -10.62 15.94
N GLU A 151 -6.82 -9.44 16.17
CA GLU A 151 -8.03 -9.02 15.45
C GLU A 151 -7.79 -8.21 14.18
N VAL A 152 -6.57 -7.70 13.95
CA VAL A 152 -6.27 -6.89 12.74
C VAL A 152 -6.23 -7.71 11.45
N ASN A 153 -6.22 -9.04 11.53
CA ASN A 153 -6.15 -9.92 10.36
C ASN A 153 -7.50 -10.30 9.72
N VAL A 154 -8.61 -9.72 10.19
CA VAL A 154 -9.94 -9.98 9.60
C VAL A 154 -10.29 -8.95 8.51
N HIS A 155 -9.79 -7.72 8.57
CA HIS A 155 -10.35 -6.63 7.75
C HIS A 155 -9.69 -6.35 6.39
N SER A 156 -8.59 -7.00 6.00
CA SER A 156 -8.04 -6.88 4.63
C SER A 156 -8.52 -7.98 3.67
N SER A 157 -9.23 -9.00 4.17
CA SER A 157 -9.77 -10.10 3.35
C SER A 157 -11.18 -10.55 3.75
N ALA A 158 -11.69 -10.24 4.95
CA ALA A 158 -13.04 -10.61 5.38
C ALA A 158 -13.90 -9.38 5.68
N ARG A 159 -14.61 -8.89 4.65
CA ARG A 159 -15.97 -8.41 4.88
C ARG A 159 -16.82 -9.69 4.96
N ASN A 160 -17.26 -10.02 6.17
CA ASN A 160 -18.24 -11.06 6.48
C ASN A 160 -19.32 -11.13 5.39
N VAL A 161 -19.50 -12.30 4.78
CA VAL A 161 -20.84 -12.74 4.41
C VAL A 161 -21.29 -13.61 5.57
N MET A 162 -21.98 -13.00 6.54
CA MET A 162 -22.75 -13.77 7.52
C MET A 162 -23.83 -14.55 6.78
N GLY A 163 -24.07 -15.76 7.29
CA GLY A 163 -24.86 -16.78 6.67
C GLY A 163 -26.37 -16.56 6.66
N HIS A 164 -27.00 -17.30 5.77
CA HIS A 164 -28.35 -17.82 5.84
C HIS A 164 -28.19 -19.25 5.26
N SER A 165 -28.55 -20.37 5.90
CA SER A 165 -29.49 -20.61 6.99
C SER A 165 -29.21 -21.98 7.60
N GLU A 166 -29.41 -22.14 8.91
CA GLU A 166 -29.82 -23.43 9.48
C GLU A 166 -31.27 -23.71 9.06
N LEU A 167 -31.57 -24.94 8.65
CA LEU A 167 -32.46 -25.84 9.39
C LEU A 167 -32.57 -27.19 8.67
N GLN A 168 -32.68 -28.22 9.50
CA GLN A 168 -33.07 -29.59 9.17
C GLN A 168 -34.42 -29.66 8.44
#